data_AF-A0A4Z1FIF2-F1
#
_entry.id   AF-A0A4Z1FIF2-F1
#
_cell.length_a   1.000
_cell.length_b   1.000
_cell.length_c   1.000
_cell.angle_alpha   90.00
_cell.angle_beta   90.00
_cell.angle_gamma   90.00
#
_symmetry.space_group_name_H-M   'P 1'
#
loop_
_entity.id
_entity.type
_entity.pdbx_description
1 polymer ?
#
loop_
_entity_poly.entity_id
_entity_poly.type
_entity_poly.pdbx_seq_one_letter_code
_entity_poly.pdbx_strand_id
1 'polypeptide(L)'
;MILKLFTIRNIAPRKILNIHKIFHSSQAQSSASGKVTITMPPCSSKSTDDVLPSPGQFTRPPPSVYYSYRIQRGEQGVLTYEPYKSYLLPLWRFRTPSIAEKSSNALYGEFLRFYKEDDFVGMDMSRKFIQMGMTRSKRYANHKGGRKYDIGKDGEKVEIEKSQGHEGQEDKLIASGIFKEMWERCRGHEGYKALKEKFQKELKDWISVHGEKTRNEQEGLKVKEREQSEEAKYIKQEGEDVGDSMNLRQRKRLWGEIKEEQKIKKDDSVEETSSNPSMKRKQIDP
;
A
#
# COMPACT_ATOMS: atom_id res chain seq x y z
N MET A 1 -37.32 44.54 -14.12
CA MET A 1 -37.99 44.78 -12.82
C MET A 1 -38.84 43.57 -12.44
N ILE A 2 -38.29 42.58 -11.74
CA ILE A 2 -39.06 41.61 -10.93
C ILE A 2 -38.15 41.23 -9.75
N LEU A 3 -38.36 41.90 -8.60
CA LEU A 3 -37.74 41.53 -7.33
C LEU A 3 -38.37 40.23 -6.83
N LYS A 4 -37.56 39.21 -6.53
CA LYS A 4 -37.94 38.12 -5.63
C LYS A 4 -37.18 38.28 -4.32
N LEU A 5 -37.90 38.82 -3.32
CA LEU A 5 -37.54 38.69 -1.92
C LEU A 5 -37.55 37.20 -1.55
N PHE A 6 -36.45 36.67 -1.04
CA PHE A 6 -36.47 35.46 -0.24
C PHE A 6 -35.85 35.72 1.13
N THR A 7 -36.78 35.75 2.08
CA THR A 7 -36.72 35.89 3.52
C THR A 7 -35.62 35.05 4.17
N ILE A 8 -34.73 35.74 4.89
CA ILE A 8 -33.75 35.18 5.82
C ILE A 8 -34.52 34.59 7.01
N ARG A 9 -34.50 33.25 7.17
CA ARG A 9 -34.95 32.60 8.41
C ARG A 9 -33.79 32.57 9.41
N ASN A 10 -33.90 33.40 10.43
CA ASN A 10 -33.06 33.40 11.63
C ASN A 10 -33.17 32.04 12.35
N ILE A 11 -32.05 31.32 12.43
CA ILE A 11 -31.91 30.11 13.25
C ILE A 11 -31.27 30.55 14.57
N ALA A 12 -32.05 30.47 15.65
CA ALA A 12 -31.60 30.77 17.01
C ALA A 12 -30.52 29.77 17.49
N PRO A 13 -29.56 30.21 18.34
CA PRO A 13 -28.50 29.35 18.85
C PRO A 13 -29.03 28.38 19.92
N ARG A 14 -28.68 27.10 19.80
CA ARG A 14 -28.98 26.08 20.80
C ARG A 14 -28.06 26.25 22.02
N LYS A 15 -28.68 26.27 23.21
CA LYS A 15 -28.05 26.37 24.52
C LYS A 15 -27.04 25.25 24.75
N ILE A 16 -25.83 25.65 25.14
CA ILE A 16 -24.77 24.79 25.66
C ILE A 16 -25.16 24.39 27.08
N LEU A 17 -25.44 23.10 27.32
CA LEU A 17 -25.62 22.57 28.67
C LEU A 17 -24.26 22.14 29.21
N ASN A 18 -23.82 22.90 30.21
CA ASN A 18 -22.60 22.75 30.97
C ASN A 18 -22.85 21.74 32.09
N ILE A 19 -22.36 20.50 31.96
CA ILE A 19 -22.50 19.46 33.00
C ILE A 19 -21.31 19.57 33.95
N HIS A 20 -21.52 20.32 35.04
CA HIS A 20 -20.58 20.37 36.16
C HIS A 20 -20.62 19.06 36.97
N LYS A 21 -19.52 18.30 36.87
CA LYS A 21 -18.72 17.74 37.97
C LYS A 21 -19.45 17.62 39.32
N ILE A 22 -20.02 16.46 39.63
CA ILE A 22 -20.40 16.06 40.99
C ILE A 22 -19.33 15.12 41.53
N PHE A 23 -18.52 15.65 42.44
CA PHE A 23 -17.49 14.95 43.18
C PHE A 23 -18.13 14.51 44.52
N HIS A 24 -18.56 13.26 44.64
CA HIS A 24 -18.96 12.70 45.93
C HIS A 24 -17.73 12.06 46.60
N SER A 25 -17.18 12.80 47.56
CA SER A 25 -16.33 12.27 48.61
C SER A 25 -17.20 11.52 49.61
N SER A 26 -16.91 10.24 49.84
CA SER A 26 -17.38 9.52 51.02
C SER A 26 -16.18 8.82 51.64
N GLN A 27 -15.85 9.21 52.86
CA GLN A 27 -14.85 8.60 53.72
C GLN A 27 -15.48 7.47 54.55
N ALA A 28 -14.60 6.51 54.87
CA ALA A 28 -14.62 5.60 56.04
C ALA A 28 -15.54 4.36 55.89
N GLN A 29 -15.24 3.17 56.41
CA GLN A 29 -14.30 2.74 57.45
C GLN A 29 -13.73 1.34 57.15
N SER A 30 -12.55 1.09 57.70
CA SER A 30 -11.86 -0.19 57.79
C SER A 30 -12.49 -1.11 58.85
N SER A 31 -12.71 -2.38 58.50
CA SER A 31 -12.83 -3.47 59.48
C SER A 31 -12.04 -4.68 58.99
N ALA A 32 -11.15 -5.16 59.85
CA ALA A 32 -10.24 -6.27 59.64
C ALA A 32 -10.95 -7.63 59.75
N SER A 33 -10.61 -8.58 58.87
CA SER A 33 -10.38 -10.00 59.19
C SER A 33 -10.12 -10.80 57.91
N GLY A 34 -9.14 -11.71 57.94
CA GLY A 34 -8.91 -12.73 56.91
C GLY A 34 -7.64 -12.55 56.07
N LYS A 35 -6.47 -12.85 56.65
CA LYS A 35 -5.24 -13.10 55.87
C LYS A 35 -5.40 -14.44 55.12
N VAL A 36 -5.79 -14.38 53.86
CA VAL A 36 -5.54 -15.45 52.89
C VAL A 36 -4.53 -14.89 51.90
N THR A 37 -3.28 -15.33 52.03
CA THR A 37 -2.20 -14.97 51.09
C THR A 37 -2.44 -15.73 49.80
N ILE A 38 -3.28 -15.18 48.92
CA ILE A 38 -3.24 -15.55 47.50
C ILE A 38 -2.02 -14.84 46.93
N THR A 39 -0.92 -15.57 46.81
CA THR A 39 0.21 -15.18 45.97
C THR A 39 -0.30 -15.05 44.54
N MET A 40 -0.68 -13.84 44.16
CA MET A 40 -0.91 -13.49 42.77
C MET A 40 0.43 -13.68 42.04
N PRO A 41 0.51 -14.57 41.02
CA PRO A 41 1.70 -14.60 40.19
C PRO A 41 1.90 -13.19 39.61
N PRO A 42 3.15 -12.70 39.51
CA PRO A 42 3.40 -11.45 38.83
C PRO A 42 2.82 -11.57 37.43
N CYS A 43 1.94 -10.64 37.06
CA CYS A 43 1.34 -10.57 35.75
C CYS A 43 2.46 -10.28 34.73
N SER A 44 3.12 -11.35 34.30
CA SER A 44 4.20 -11.37 33.33
C SER A 44 3.58 -11.41 31.94
N SER A 45 3.44 -10.25 31.33
CA SER A 45 3.94 -9.96 29.98
C SER A 45 3.41 -8.61 29.54
N LYS A 46 4.31 -7.64 29.36
CA LYS A 46 4.04 -6.58 28.39
C LYS A 46 3.98 -7.28 27.03
N SER A 47 2.79 -7.54 26.52
CA SER A 47 2.64 -8.10 25.18
C SER A 47 3.25 -7.11 24.19
N THR A 48 4.33 -7.50 23.54
CA THR A 48 4.96 -6.73 22.45
C THR A 48 4.03 -6.64 21.22
N ASP A 49 2.89 -7.33 21.25
CA ASP A 49 1.92 -7.44 20.16
C ASP A 49 1.14 -6.13 19.88
N ASP A 50 1.13 -5.18 20.82
CA ASP A 50 0.33 -3.95 20.72
C ASP A 50 1.08 -2.76 20.10
N VAL A 51 2.34 -2.96 19.67
CA VAL A 51 3.15 -1.93 19.01
C VAL A 51 3.03 -2.09 17.49
N LEU A 52 2.64 -1.02 16.80
CA LEU A 52 2.66 -1.02 15.34
C LEU A 52 4.10 -0.96 14.83
N PRO A 53 4.45 -1.75 13.80
CA PRO A 53 5.77 -1.63 13.19
C PRO A 53 5.91 -0.25 12.56
N SER A 54 7.06 0.38 12.79
CA SER A 54 7.41 1.62 12.09
C SER A 54 7.64 1.30 10.61
N PRO A 55 6.99 2.03 9.68
CA PRO A 55 7.28 1.86 8.27
C PRO A 55 8.69 2.40 7.98
N GLY A 56 9.39 1.79 7.02
CA GLY A 56 10.71 2.26 6.60
C GLY A 56 10.68 3.66 5.98
N GLN A 57 11.83 4.21 5.59
CA GLN A 57 11.86 5.52 4.94
C GLN A 57 11.05 5.51 3.63
N PHE A 58 10.17 6.51 3.47
CA PHE A 58 9.39 6.69 2.25
C PHE A 58 10.12 7.63 1.29
N THR A 59 10.22 7.23 0.02
CA THR A 59 10.70 8.07 -1.08
C THR A 59 9.63 8.12 -2.16
N ARG A 60 9.26 9.33 -2.59
CA ARG A 60 8.29 9.51 -3.68
C ARG A 60 8.84 8.88 -4.97
N PRO A 61 8.06 8.06 -5.69
CA PRO A 61 8.50 7.47 -6.94
C PRO A 61 8.71 8.52 -8.04
N PRO A 62 9.53 8.22 -9.07
CA PRO A 62 9.71 9.11 -10.21
C PRO A 62 8.39 9.31 -10.97
N PRO A 63 8.25 10.40 -11.76
CA PRO A 63 7.02 10.73 -12.48
C PRO A 63 6.47 9.61 -13.37
N SER A 64 7.34 8.83 -14.02
CA SER A 64 6.95 7.68 -14.87
C SER A 64 6.15 6.63 -14.11
N VAL A 65 6.56 6.33 -12.88
CA VAL A 65 5.85 5.41 -11.99
C VAL A 65 4.65 6.14 -11.39
N TYR A 66 4.81 7.35 -10.86
CA TYR A 66 3.74 8.13 -10.23
C TYR A 66 2.49 8.28 -11.11
N TYR A 67 2.66 8.69 -12.37
CA TYR A 67 1.56 8.87 -13.33
C TYR A 67 1.09 7.56 -14.00
N SER A 68 1.69 6.42 -13.68
CA SER A 68 1.09 5.11 -14.02
C SER A 68 -0.10 4.76 -13.11
N TYR A 69 -0.26 5.45 -11.97
CA TYR A 69 -1.37 5.23 -11.05
C TYR A 69 -2.72 5.54 -11.70
N ARG A 70 -3.71 4.67 -11.47
CA ARG A 70 -5.09 4.87 -11.93
C ARG A 70 -6.06 4.84 -10.76
N ILE A 71 -6.93 5.84 -10.69
CA ILE A 71 -7.96 5.94 -9.65
C ILE A 71 -9.04 4.88 -9.91
N GLN A 72 -8.93 3.75 -9.22
CA GLN A 72 -9.91 2.66 -9.27
C GLN A 72 -11.04 2.82 -8.24
N ARG A 73 -12.11 2.02 -8.38
CA ARG A 73 -13.22 1.98 -7.42
C ARG A 73 -12.83 1.22 -6.16
N GLY A 74 -13.22 1.75 -5.00
CA GLY A 74 -13.03 1.10 -3.69
C GLY A 74 -11.55 0.87 -3.35
N GLU A 75 -11.20 -0.37 -2.98
CA GLU A 75 -9.86 -0.81 -2.55
C GLU A 75 -9.00 -1.42 -3.69
N GLN A 76 -9.46 -1.34 -4.94
CA GLN A 76 -8.72 -1.91 -6.08
C GLN A 76 -7.34 -1.25 -6.26
N GLY A 77 -6.33 -2.09 -6.51
CA GLY A 77 -4.93 -1.70 -6.71
C GLY A 77 -4.14 -1.37 -5.44
N VAL A 78 -4.76 -1.41 -4.25
CA VAL A 78 -4.10 -1.02 -2.99
C VAL A 78 -2.92 -1.92 -2.63
N LEU A 79 -2.96 -3.19 -3.02
CA LEU A 79 -1.92 -4.18 -2.75
C LEU A 79 -0.95 -4.42 -3.92
N THR A 80 -0.97 -3.58 -4.96
CA THR A 80 -0.12 -3.76 -6.14
C THR A 80 0.77 -2.57 -6.44
N TYR A 81 0.45 -1.39 -5.92
CA TYR A 81 1.09 -0.15 -6.33
C TYR A 81 2.23 0.26 -5.38
N GLU A 82 3.47 0.06 -5.81
CA GLU A 82 4.70 0.41 -5.08
C GLU A 82 5.13 1.86 -5.33
N PRO A 83 5.89 2.49 -4.42
CA PRO A 83 6.35 2.01 -3.11
C PRO A 83 5.31 2.17 -1.98
N TYR A 84 4.16 2.79 -2.29
CA TYR A 84 3.12 3.10 -1.31
C TYR A 84 2.58 1.87 -0.59
N LYS A 85 2.40 0.75 -1.32
CA LYS A 85 1.99 -0.53 -0.70
C LYS A 85 2.96 -0.94 0.40
N SER A 86 4.23 -1.11 0.06
CA SER A 86 5.23 -1.61 1.02
C SER A 86 5.41 -0.68 2.22
N TYR A 87 5.25 0.62 2.01
CA TYR A 87 5.32 1.61 3.08
C TYR A 87 4.09 1.59 4.01
N LEU A 88 2.87 1.51 3.47
CA LEU A 88 1.64 1.61 4.27
C LEU A 88 1.17 0.28 4.86
N LEU A 89 1.50 -0.86 4.23
CA LEU A 89 1.05 -2.18 4.65
C LEU A 89 1.48 -2.58 6.09
N PRO A 90 2.68 -2.23 6.59
CA PRO A 90 3.07 -2.46 7.98
C PRO A 90 2.13 -1.80 9.00
N LEU A 91 1.64 -0.60 8.70
CA LEU A 91 0.75 0.17 9.57
C LEU A 91 -0.65 -0.44 9.67
N TRP A 92 -1.05 -1.26 8.70
CA TRP A 92 -2.40 -1.79 8.58
C TRP A 92 -2.60 -3.07 9.42
N ARG A 93 -3.19 -2.92 10.61
CA ARG A 93 -3.41 -3.99 11.62
C ARG A 93 -4.79 -3.83 12.28
N PHE A 94 -5.47 -4.93 12.57
CA PHE A 94 -6.82 -4.89 13.15
C PHE A 94 -7.13 -6.16 13.97
N ARG A 95 -6.14 -6.72 14.67
CA ARG A 95 -6.33 -7.96 15.45
C ARG A 95 -7.34 -7.75 16.57
N THR A 96 -7.16 -6.69 17.35
CA THR A 96 -8.02 -6.25 18.46
C THR A 96 -8.51 -4.81 18.20
N PRO A 97 -9.54 -4.31 18.91
CA PRO A 97 -10.01 -2.94 18.78
C PRO A 97 -8.91 -1.90 19.06
N SER A 98 -8.09 -2.10 20.09
CA SER A 98 -6.95 -1.23 20.44
C SER A 98 -5.93 -1.12 19.30
N ILE A 99 -5.59 -2.24 18.67
CA ILE A 99 -4.68 -2.25 17.51
C ILE A 99 -5.32 -1.56 16.30
N ALA A 100 -6.62 -1.75 16.07
CA ALA A 100 -7.35 -1.10 14.98
C ALA A 100 -7.39 0.43 15.16
N GLU A 101 -7.56 0.92 16.38
CA GLU A 101 -7.50 2.35 16.71
C GLU A 101 -6.12 2.92 16.37
N LYS A 102 -5.05 2.33 16.89
CA LYS A 102 -3.67 2.75 16.57
C LYS A 102 -3.42 2.72 15.05
N SER A 103 -3.84 1.65 14.38
CA SER A 103 -3.61 1.44 12.94
C SER A 103 -4.32 2.49 12.10
N SER A 104 -5.59 2.72 12.37
CA SER A 104 -6.41 3.70 11.65
C SER A 104 -5.89 5.13 11.87
N ASN A 105 -5.45 5.46 13.08
CA ASN A 105 -4.83 6.73 13.40
C ASN A 105 -3.48 6.91 12.69
N ALA A 106 -2.63 5.89 12.66
CA ALA A 106 -1.35 5.94 11.95
C ALA A 106 -1.55 6.13 10.44
N LEU A 107 -2.45 5.37 9.81
CA LEU A 107 -2.79 5.53 8.39
C LEU A 107 -3.40 6.89 8.07
N TYR A 108 -4.18 7.46 8.99
CA TYR A 108 -4.70 8.82 8.84
C TYR A 108 -3.63 9.90 9.02
N GLY A 109 -2.66 9.66 9.90
CA GLY A 109 -1.45 10.47 10.00
C GLY A 109 -0.70 10.53 8.67
N GLU A 110 -0.50 9.37 8.03
CA GLU A 110 0.10 9.29 6.70
C GLU A 110 -0.73 9.99 5.62
N PHE A 111 -2.06 9.83 5.65
CA PHE A 111 -2.98 10.56 4.78
C PHE A 111 -2.77 12.08 4.86
N LEU A 112 -2.65 12.63 6.08
CA LEU A 112 -2.40 14.05 6.29
C LEU A 112 -0.97 14.47 5.93
N ARG A 113 0.03 13.61 6.13
CA ARG A 113 1.41 13.87 5.71
C ARG A 113 1.50 13.98 4.19
N PHE A 114 0.92 13.03 3.46
CA PHE A 114 0.86 13.07 2.01
C PHE A 114 0.10 14.29 1.48
N TYR A 115 -0.96 14.71 2.17
CA TYR A 115 -1.64 15.96 1.83
C TYR A 115 -0.70 17.17 1.93
N LYS A 116 0.08 17.28 3.01
CA LYS A 116 1.07 18.37 3.19
C LYS A 116 2.17 18.35 2.14
N GLU A 117 2.53 17.16 1.66
CA GLU A 117 3.53 16.97 0.60
C GLU A 117 2.96 17.11 -0.81
N ASP A 118 1.67 17.42 -0.96
CA ASP A 118 1.00 17.50 -2.26
C ASP A 118 1.11 16.16 -3.04
N ASP A 119 1.08 15.04 -2.31
CA ASP A 119 1.11 13.67 -2.83
C ASP A 119 -0.30 13.09 -2.90
N PHE A 120 -0.96 13.22 -4.06
CA PHE A 120 -2.30 12.67 -4.21
C PHE A 120 -2.30 11.13 -4.12
N VAL A 121 -1.30 10.46 -4.70
CA VAL A 121 -1.31 8.99 -4.78
C VAL A 121 -1.11 8.39 -3.40
N GLY A 122 -0.19 8.91 -2.59
CA GLY A 122 -0.02 8.51 -1.20
C GLY A 122 -1.27 8.76 -0.35
N MET A 123 -1.94 9.89 -0.58
CA MET A 123 -3.17 10.24 0.10
C MET A 123 -4.32 9.27 -0.26
N ASP A 124 -4.54 8.95 -1.54
CA ASP A 124 -5.56 7.96 -1.96
C ASP A 124 -5.21 6.54 -1.50
N MET A 125 -3.94 6.15 -1.54
CA MET A 125 -3.51 4.84 -1.03
C MET A 125 -3.77 4.70 0.47
N SER A 126 -3.47 5.72 1.26
CA SER A 126 -3.77 5.73 2.71
C SER A 126 -5.28 5.60 2.97
N ARG A 127 -6.11 6.36 2.25
CA ARG A 127 -7.58 6.23 2.29
C ARG A 127 -8.06 4.83 1.92
N LYS A 128 -7.46 4.20 0.90
CA LYS A 128 -7.79 2.83 0.47
C LYS A 128 -7.39 1.79 1.51
N PHE A 129 -6.25 1.93 2.19
CA PHE A 129 -5.87 1.05 3.30
C PHE A 129 -6.84 1.16 4.48
N ILE A 130 -7.29 2.37 4.82
CA ILE A 130 -8.33 2.58 5.83
C ILE A 130 -9.65 1.90 5.41
N GLN A 131 -10.07 2.08 4.14
CA GLN A 131 -11.25 1.39 3.60
C GLN A 131 -11.11 -0.14 3.67
N MET A 132 -9.94 -0.67 3.32
CA MET A 132 -9.64 -2.09 3.37
C MET A 132 -9.66 -2.61 4.81
N GLY A 133 -9.26 -1.80 5.80
CA GLY A 133 -9.39 -2.12 7.23
C GLY A 133 -10.84 -2.31 7.65
N MET A 134 -11.74 -1.42 7.19
CA MET A 134 -13.18 -1.53 7.42
C MET A 134 -13.75 -2.80 6.78
N THR A 135 -13.52 -3.02 5.48
CA THR A 135 -14.10 -4.16 4.74
C THR A 135 -13.58 -5.50 5.25
N ARG A 136 -12.26 -5.60 5.52
CA ARG A 136 -11.65 -6.83 6.02
C ARG A 136 -12.07 -7.13 7.44
N SER A 137 -12.07 -6.16 8.34
CA SER A 137 -12.56 -6.37 9.71
C SER A 137 -14.00 -6.89 9.71
N LYS A 138 -14.89 -6.27 8.91
CA LYS A 138 -16.28 -6.74 8.76
C LYS A 138 -16.37 -8.16 8.21
N ARG A 139 -15.50 -8.53 7.26
CA ARG A 139 -15.45 -9.90 6.72
C ARG A 139 -15.05 -10.92 7.78
N TYR A 140 -14.07 -10.61 8.64
CA TYR A 140 -13.66 -11.49 9.75
C TYR A 140 -14.72 -11.56 10.87
N ALA A 141 -15.53 -10.51 11.04
CA ALA A 141 -16.70 -10.57 11.89
C ALA A 141 -17.79 -11.49 11.33
N ASN A 142 -17.99 -11.50 10.01
CA ASN A 142 -19.03 -12.31 9.38
C ASN A 142 -18.62 -13.77 9.12
N HIS A 143 -17.32 -14.04 8.93
CA HIS A 143 -16.82 -15.38 8.61
C HIS A 143 -15.61 -15.70 9.48
N LYS A 144 -15.72 -16.73 10.31
CA LYS A 144 -14.62 -17.24 11.15
C LYS A 144 -13.40 -17.55 10.26
N GLY A 145 -12.25 -16.96 10.59
CA GLY A 145 -11.02 -17.10 9.80
C GLY A 145 -10.97 -16.26 8.51
N GLY A 146 -12.03 -15.50 8.19
CA GLY A 146 -12.03 -14.54 7.08
C GLY A 146 -12.12 -15.13 5.67
N ARG A 147 -12.32 -16.45 5.55
CA ARG A 147 -12.65 -17.12 4.28
C ARG A 147 -14.13 -16.91 3.95
N LYS A 148 -14.39 -16.30 2.80
CA LYS A 148 -15.75 -16.02 2.31
C LYS A 148 -16.28 -17.11 1.36
N TYR A 149 -15.38 -17.75 0.63
CA TYR A 149 -15.73 -18.73 -0.40
C TYR A 149 -15.03 -20.05 -0.12
N ASP A 150 -15.72 -21.14 -0.39
CA ASP A 150 -15.18 -22.50 -0.45
C ASP A 150 -15.14 -23.00 -1.89
N ILE A 151 -14.36 -24.05 -2.16
CA ILE A 151 -14.33 -24.70 -3.48
C ILE A 151 -15.36 -25.82 -3.47
N GLY A 152 -16.42 -25.64 -4.26
CA GLY A 152 -17.48 -26.63 -4.45
C GLY A 152 -16.98 -27.85 -5.21
N LYS A 153 -17.83 -28.89 -5.27
CA LYS A 153 -17.50 -30.19 -5.89
C LYS A 153 -17.07 -30.07 -7.36
N ASP A 154 -17.57 -29.06 -8.06
CA ASP A 154 -17.30 -28.81 -9.48
C ASP A 154 -16.19 -27.76 -9.72
N GLY A 155 -15.46 -27.37 -8.67
CA GLY A 155 -14.42 -26.33 -8.73
C GLY A 155 -14.95 -24.90 -8.67
N GLU A 156 -16.27 -24.70 -8.56
CA GLU A 156 -16.89 -23.37 -8.41
C GLU A 156 -16.67 -22.79 -7.01
N LYS A 157 -16.56 -21.45 -6.91
CA LYS A 157 -16.51 -20.75 -5.61
C LYS A 157 -17.91 -20.61 -5.02
N VAL A 158 -18.20 -21.36 -3.97
CA VAL A 158 -19.47 -21.27 -3.24
C VAL A 158 -19.31 -20.32 -2.06
N GLU A 159 -20.22 -19.36 -1.90
CA GLU A 159 -20.21 -18.44 -0.74
C GLU A 159 -20.58 -19.19 0.53
N ILE A 160 -19.72 -19.09 1.55
CA ILE A 160 -19.92 -19.71 2.85
C ILE A 160 -20.92 -18.87 3.66
N GLU A 161 -21.80 -19.54 4.40
CA GLU A 161 -22.71 -18.87 5.33
C GLU A 161 -21.95 -18.03 6.36
N LYS A 162 -22.62 -16.99 6.86
CA LYS A 162 -22.05 -16.12 7.89
C LYS A 162 -22.03 -16.86 9.22
N SER A 163 -20.87 -16.96 9.85
CA SER A 163 -20.77 -17.54 11.18
C SER A 163 -21.31 -16.57 12.23
N GLN A 164 -21.91 -17.10 13.30
CA GLN A 164 -22.47 -16.35 14.42
C GLN A 164 -21.83 -16.81 15.73
N GLY A 165 -21.62 -15.88 16.66
CA GLY A 165 -21.17 -16.16 18.03
C GLY A 165 -19.73 -16.69 18.14
N HIS A 166 -18.91 -16.60 17.09
CA HIS A 166 -17.53 -17.07 17.17
C HIS A 166 -16.64 -16.09 17.94
N GLU A 167 -15.63 -16.64 18.59
CA GLU A 167 -14.65 -15.88 19.36
C GLU A 167 -14.03 -14.75 18.52
N GLY A 168 -13.99 -13.54 19.09
CA GLY A 168 -13.47 -12.34 18.44
C GLY A 168 -14.41 -11.68 17.41
N GLN A 169 -15.63 -12.16 17.21
CA GLN A 169 -16.60 -11.51 16.31
C GLN A 169 -16.86 -10.05 16.70
N GLU A 170 -17.12 -9.79 17.98
CA GLU A 170 -17.42 -8.44 18.49
C GLU A 170 -16.25 -7.49 18.28
N ASP A 171 -15.03 -7.92 18.65
CA ASP A 171 -13.79 -7.17 18.41
C ASP A 171 -13.61 -6.77 16.95
N LYS A 172 -13.97 -7.65 16.00
CA LYS A 172 -13.90 -7.36 14.56
C LYS A 172 -14.99 -6.40 14.10
N LEU A 173 -16.16 -6.43 14.70
CA LEU A 173 -17.22 -5.45 14.45
C LEU A 173 -16.79 -4.07 14.93
N ILE A 174 -16.25 -3.97 16.15
CA ILE A 174 -15.72 -2.72 16.71
C ILE A 174 -14.57 -2.19 15.84
N ALA A 175 -13.60 -3.04 15.48
CA ALA A 175 -12.51 -2.67 14.57
C ALA A 175 -13.02 -2.14 13.22
N SER A 176 -14.05 -2.79 12.64
CA SER A 176 -14.69 -2.30 11.41
C SER A 176 -15.32 -0.91 11.60
N GLY A 177 -15.91 -0.64 12.77
CA GLY A 177 -16.49 0.66 13.11
C GLY A 177 -15.44 1.76 13.18
N ILE A 178 -14.32 1.48 13.86
CA ILE A 178 -13.17 2.40 13.98
C ILE A 178 -12.66 2.82 12.59
N PHE A 179 -12.40 1.85 11.71
CA PHE A 179 -11.94 2.16 10.35
C PHE A 179 -13.00 2.90 9.52
N LYS A 180 -14.29 2.61 9.72
CA LYS A 180 -15.39 3.29 9.02
C LYS A 180 -15.40 4.78 9.35
N GLU A 181 -15.29 5.14 10.63
CA GLU A 181 -15.25 6.53 11.06
C GLU A 181 -14.07 7.27 10.41
N MET A 182 -12.88 6.69 10.44
CA MET A 182 -11.68 7.29 9.84
C MET A 182 -11.80 7.40 8.31
N TRP A 183 -12.43 6.42 7.65
CA TRP A 183 -12.69 6.47 6.21
C TRP A 183 -13.66 7.59 5.83
N GLU A 184 -14.70 7.82 6.64
CA GLU A 184 -15.64 8.93 6.46
C GLU A 184 -14.92 10.28 6.59
N ARG A 185 -14.01 10.43 7.56
CA ARG A 185 -13.15 11.62 7.70
C ARG A 185 -12.29 11.85 6.45
N CYS A 186 -11.64 10.82 5.91
CA CYS A 186 -10.87 10.94 4.67
C CYS A 186 -11.75 11.35 3.48
N ARG A 187 -12.97 10.82 3.36
CA ARG A 187 -13.91 11.19 2.30
C ARG A 187 -14.42 12.62 2.40
N GLY A 188 -14.60 13.10 3.63
CA GLY A 188 -15.03 14.48 3.91
C GLY A 188 -13.91 15.51 3.81
N HIS A 189 -12.65 15.09 3.63
CA HIS A 189 -11.52 16.01 3.58
C HIS A 189 -11.51 16.83 2.29
N GLU A 190 -11.69 18.15 2.39
CA GLU A 190 -11.75 19.03 1.20
C GLU A 190 -10.44 19.02 0.40
N GLY A 191 -9.29 18.97 1.09
CA GLY A 191 -7.99 18.86 0.43
C GLY A 191 -7.83 17.59 -0.42
N TYR A 192 -8.54 16.50 -0.09
CA TYR A 192 -8.52 15.29 -0.90
C TYR A 192 -9.19 15.52 -2.26
N LYS A 193 -10.33 16.23 -2.27
CA LYS A 193 -11.06 16.55 -3.49
C LYS A 193 -10.22 17.46 -4.39
N ALA A 194 -9.60 18.49 -3.80
CA ALA A 194 -8.73 19.42 -4.52
C ALA A 194 -7.50 18.71 -5.15
N LEU A 195 -6.78 17.88 -4.38
CA LEU A 195 -5.63 17.14 -4.90
C LEU A 195 -6.03 16.10 -5.96
N LYS A 196 -7.20 15.49 -5.81
CA LYS A 196 -7.73 14.56 -6.83
C LYS A 196 -7.94 15.25 -8.16
N GLU A 197 -8.57 16.42 -8.16
CA GLU A 197 -8.80 17.20 -9.38
C GLU A 197 -7.48 17.66 -10.01
N LYS A 198 -6.53 18.12 -9.19
CA LYS A 198 -5.18 18.48 -9.63
C LYS A 198 -4.47 17.31 -10.30
N PHE A 199 -4.41 16.16 -9.63
CA PHE A 199 -3.79 14.96 -10.16
C PHE A 199 -4.43 14.50 -11.48
N GLN A 200 -5.76 14.59 -11.62
CA GLN A 200 -6.43 14.22 -12.87
C GLN A 200 -6.03 15.12 -14.04
N LYS A 201 -5.82 16.43 -13.80
CA LYS A 201 -5.32 17.36 -14.81
C LYS A 201 -3.87 17.03 -15.19
N GLU A 202 -2.99 16.90 -14.21
CA GLU A 202 -1.59 16.55 -14.44
C GLU A 202 -1.44 15.20 -15.14
N LEU A 203 -2.26 14.21 -14.78
CA LEU A 203 -2.27 12.90 -15.42
C LEU A 203 -2.69 13.00 -16.90
N LYS A 204 -3.66 13.85 -17.22
CA LYS A 204 -4.07 14.10 -18.61
C LYS A 204 -2.92 14.74 -19.39
N ASP A 205 -2.29 15.77 -18.83
CA ASP A 205 -1.18 16.48 -19.47
C ASP A 205 0.03 15.55 -19.65
N TRP A 206 0.34 14.72 -18.65
CA TRP A 206 1.38 13.70 -18.72
C TRP A 206 1.14 12.71 -19.87
N ILE A 207 -0.09 12.23 -20.02
CA ILE A 207 -0.49 11.31 -21.09
C ILE A 207 -0.45 12.01 -22.46
N SER A 208 -0.83 13.28 -22.54
CA SER A 208 -0.72 14.03 -23.80
C SER A 208 0.73 14.19 -24.25
N VAL A 209 1.67 14.41 -23.33
CA VAL A 209 3.09 14.58 -23.66
C VAL A 209 3.81 13.25 -23.88
N HIS A 210 3.51 12.22 -23.08
CA HIS A 210 4.25 10.96 -23.07
C HIS A 210 3.50 9.79 -23.72
N GLY A 211 2.20 9.92 -24.01
CA GLY A 211 1.36 8.86 -24.58
C GLY A 211 1.72 8.50 -26.02
N GLU A 212 2.21 9.45 -26.81
CA GLU A 212 2.78 9.17 -28.14
C GLU A 212 4.14 8.49 -28.02
N LYS A 213 4.97 8.96 -27.08
CA LYS A 213 6.30 8.40 -26.84
C LYS A 213 6.26 6.96 -26.33
N THR A 214 5.35 6.63 -25.42
CA THR A 214 5.17 5.26 -24.92
C THR A 214 4.60 4.30 -25.96
N ARG A 215 3.73 4.75 -26.88
CA ARG A 215 3.31 3.93 -28.02
C ARG A 215 4.48 3.64 -28.96
N ASN A 216 5.26 4.66 -29.31
CA ASN A 216 6.42 4.51 -30.18
C ASN A 216 7.53 3.64 -29.55
N GLU A 217 7.76 3.75 -28.23
CA GLU A 217 8.71 2.91 -27.50
C GLU A 217 8.21 1.47 -27.33
N GLN A 218 6.91 1.25 -27.08
CA GLN A 218 6.31 -0.09 -27.03
C GLN A 218 6.29 -0.78 -28.40
N GLU A 219 6.01 -0.04 -29.47
CA GLU A 219 6.13 -0.53 -30.84
C GLU A 219 7.59 -0.84 -31.18
N GLY A 220 8.53 0.04 -30.82
CA GLY A 220 9.96 -0.20 -31.02
C GLY A 220 10.51 -1.40 -30.24
N LEU A 221 10.06 -1.64 -29.01
CA LEU A 221 10.41 -2.83 -28.23
C LEU A 221 9.81 -4.10 -28.83
N LYS A 222 8.57 -4.05 -29.32
CA LYS A 222 7.90 -5.19 -29.96
C LYS A 222 8.51 -5.52 -31.34
N VAL A 223 9.00 -4.53 -32.07
CA VAL A 223 9.76 -4.72 -33.30
C VAL A 223 11.12 -5.37 -32.99
N LYS A 224 11.84 -4.90 -31.97
CA LYS A 224 13.10 -5.52 -31.52
C LYS A 224 12.95 -6.96 -31.02
N GLU A 225 11.88 -7.28 -30.28
CA GLU A 225 11.60 -8.65 -29.86
C GLU A 225 11.29 -9.56 -31.07
N ARG A 226 10.63 -9.02 -32.11
CA ARG A 226 10.40 -9.75 -33.37
C ARG A 226 11.69 -9.98 -34.15
N GLU A 227 12.52 -8.94 -34.30
CA GLU A 227 13.84 -9.02 -34.94
C GLU A 227 14.74 -10.05 -34.23
N GLN A 228 14.81 -10.03 -32.90
CA GLN A 228 15.56 -11.03 -32.12
C GLN A 228 14.99 -12.44 -32.27
N SER A 229 13.67 -12.57 -32.42
CA SER A 229 13.04 -13.88 -32.65
C SER A 229 13.26 -14.40 -34.06
N GLU A 230 13.45 -13.53 -35.05
CA GLU A 230 13.75 -13.87 -36.44
C GLU A 230 15.25 -14.18 -36.62
N GLU A 231 16.12 -13.40 -35.98
CA GLU A 231 17.56 -13.66 -35.91
C GLU A 231 17.86 -15.00 -35.20
N ALA A 232 17.13 -15.31 -34.12
CA ALA A 232 17.20 -16.61 -33.46
C ALA A 232 16.64 -17.79 -34.29
N LYS A 233 15.79 -17.53 -35.30
CA LYS A 233 15.31 -18.54 -36.26
C LYS A 233 16.33 -18.76 -37.38
N TYR A 234 16.93 -17.69 -37.88
CA TYR A 234 17.96 -17.73 -38.92
C TYR A 234 19.21 -18.51 -38.44
N ILE A 235 19.67 -18.26 -37.21
CA ILE A 235 20.79 -19.00 -36.60
C ILE A 235 20.49 -20.50 -36.42
N LYS A 236 19.21 -20.89 -36.24
CA LYS A 236 18.81 -22.32 -36.18
C LYS A 236 18.84 -22.99 -37.55
N GLN A 237 18.57 -22.24 -38.61
CA GLN A 237 18.57 -22.73 -39.98
C GLN A 237 20.00 -22.95 -40.50
N GLU A 238 20.94 -22.05 -40.20
CA GLU A 238 22.36 -22.23 -40.53
C GLU A 238 23.04 -23.35 -39.70
N GLY A 239 22.50 -23.69 -38.53
CA GLY A 239 22.96 -24.81 -37.70
C GLY A 239 22.46 -26.20 -38.14
N GLU A 240 21.54 -26.27 -39.10
CA GLU A 240 21.04 -27.51 -39.72
C GLU A 240 21.66 -27.81 -41.09
N ASP A 241 22.32 -26.84 -41.74
CA ASP A 241 23.00 -27.02 -43.05
C ASP A 241 24.50 -27.35 -42.95
N VAL A 242 25.03 -27.53 -41.74
CA VAL A 242 26.34 -28.17 -41.51
C VAL A 242 26.12 -29.57 -40.98
N GLY A 243 26.39 -30.53 -41.86
CA GLY A 243 26.15 -31.96 -41.70
C GLY A 243 26.51 -32.55 -40.34
N ASP A 244 25.62 -33.44 -39.93
CA ASP A 244 25.59 -34.25 -38.71
C ASP A 244 26.91 -34.98 -38.40
N SER A 245 27.62 -34.50 -37.37
CA SER A 245 28.43 -35.35 -36.49
C SER A 245 28.90 -34.58 -35.27
N MET A 246 28.02 -34.39 -34.27
CA MET A 246 28.46 -34.23 -32.89
C MET A 246 27.33 -34.53 -31.90
N ASN A 247 27.63 -35.43 -30.97
CA ASN A 247 26.68 -36.03 -30.03
C ASN A 247 25.98 -34.97 -29.15
N LEU A 248 24.67 -35.14 -28.92
CA LEU A 248 23.77 -34.21 -28.20
C LEU A 248 24.28 -33.77 -26.81
N ARG A 249 25.15 -34.56 -26.17
CA ARG A 249 25.81 -34.22 -24.90
C ARG A 249 26.88 -33.14 -25.01
N GLN A 250 27.60 -33.05 -26.13
CA GLN A 250 28.63 -32.04 -26.36
C GLN A 250 28.00 -30.68 -26.68
N ARG A 251 26.92 -30.63 -27.47
CA ARG A 251 26.14 -29.40 -27.72
C ARG A 251 25.60 -28.77 -26.43
N LYS A 252 25.20 -29.58 -25.45
CA LYS A 252 24.68 -29.11 -24.15
C LYS A 252 25.78 -28.55 -23.23
N ARG A 253 27.02 -29.02 -23.36
CA ARG A 253 28.20 -28.47 -22.68
C ARG A 253 28.66 -27.15 -23.32
N LEU A 254 28.73 -27.09 -24.64
CA LEU A 254 29.08 -25.87 -25.39
C LEU A 254 28.08 -24.73 -25.15
N TRP A 255 26.78 -25.05 -25.08
CA TRP A 255 25.73 -24.09 -24.71
C TRP A 255 25.79 -23.62 -23.25
N GLY A 256 26.40 -24.41 -22.36
CA GLY A 256 26.71 -24.01 -20.99
C GLY A 256 27.86 -23.01 -20.95
N GLU A 257 28.96 -23.32 -21.64
CA GLU A 257 30.16 -22.48 -21.72
C GLU A 257 29.90 -21.13 -22.40
N ILE A 258 29.11 -21.08 -23.49
CA ILE A 258 28.74 -19.81 -24.16
C ILE A 258 27.87 -18.92 -23.26
N LYS A 259 26.98 -19.51 -22.45
CA LYS A 259 26.18 -18.77 -21.45
C LYS A 259 27.04 -18.25 -20.30
N GLU A 260 28.11 -18.95 -19.97
CA GLU A 260 29.04 -18.59 -18.91
C GLU A 260 30.01 -17.49 -19.39
N GLU A 261 30.51 -17.56 -20.63
CA GLU A 261 31.31 -16.48 -21.25
C GLU A 261 30.51 -15.19 -21.50
N GLN A 262 29.23 -15.30 -21.88
CA GLN A 262 28.32 -14.15 -22.01
C GLN A 262 27.98 -13.53 -20.65
N LYS A 263 28.02 -14.32 -19.57
CA LYS A 263 27.86 -13.85 -18.20
C LYS A 263 29.13 -13.17 -17.69
N ILE A 264 30.31 -13.73 -17.99
CA ILE A 264 31.62 -13.14 -17.67
C ILE A 264 31.83 -11.81 -18.42
N LYS A 265 31.52 -11.73 -19.72
CA LYS A 265 31.59 -10.46 -20.49
C LYS A 265 30.63 -9.38 -20.00
N LYS A 266 29.52 -9.77 -19.36
CA LYS A 266 28.53 -8.85 -18.79
C LYS A 266 28.93 -8.36 -17.40
N ASP A 267 29.72 -9.15 -16.68
CA ASP A 267 30.26 -8.79 -15.37
C ASP A 267 31.55 -7.93 -15.55
N ASP A 268 32.39 -8.21 -16.56
CA ASP A 268 33.58 -7.40 -16.90
C ASP A 268 33.23 -6.01 -17.49
N SER A 269 32.07 -5.86 -18.12
CA SER A 269 31.61 -4.57 -18.67
C SER A 269 30.99 -3.62 -17.62
N VAL A 270 30.89 -4.05 -16.35
CA VAL A 270 30.39 -3.23 -15.25
C VAL A 270 31.53 -2.61 -14.42
N GLU A 271 32.80 -3.04 -14.58
CA GLU A 271 33.94 -2.49 -13.83
C GLU A 271 34.74 -1.36 -14.51
N GLU A 272 34.47 -0.99 -15.77
CA GLU A 272 35.18 0.10 -16.46
C GLU A 272 34.29 1.35 -16.71
N THR A 273 33.76 1.98 -15.66
CA THR A 273 33.46 3.43 -15.67
C THR A 273 33.74 4.07 -14.31
N SER A 274 34.98 3.97 -13.83
CA SER A 274 35.50 4.80 -12.74
C SER A 274 36.87 5.35 -13.12
N SER A 275 36.89 6.44 -13.88
CA SER A 275 38.06 7.33 -14.00
C SER A 275 37.63 8.71 -14.48
N ASN A 276 37.30 9.59 -13.53
CA ASN A 276 37.24 11.04 -13.76
C ASN A 276 38.67 11.58 -13.96
N PRO A 277 38.97 12.33 -15.04
CA PRO A 277 40.19 13.11 -15.08
C PRO A 277 40.01 14.38 -14.22
N SER A 278 40.68 14.38 -13.08
CA SER A 278 40.91 15.57 -12.24
C SER A 278 41.67 16.63 -13.04
N MET A 279 41.01 17.75 -13.36
CA MET A 279 41.67 18.94 -13.86
C MET A 279 42.49 19.59 -12.72
N LYS A 280 43.82 19.49 -12.82
CA LYS A 280 44.77 20.18 -11.95
C LYS A 280 44.55 21.70 -12.01
N ARG A 281 44.11 22.28 -10.90
CA ARG A 281 44.32 23.71 -10.62
C ARG A 281 45.82 23.93 -10.43
N LYS A 282 46.41 24.80 -11.24
CA LYS A 282 47.73 25.38 -10.94
C LYS A 282 47.57 26.26 -9.70
N GLN A 283 48.25 25.87 -8.64
CA GLN A 283 48.45 26.68 -7.45
C GLN A 283 49.64 27.61 -7.77
N ILE A 284 49.34 28.89 -7.95
CA ILE A 284 50.29 29.99 -7.77
C ILE A 284 49.95 30.54 -6.39
N ASP A 285 50.94 30.69 -5.52
CA ASP A 285 51.06 31.68 -4.44
C ASP A 285 52.31 31.35 -3.59
N PRO A 286 52.90 32.29 -2.83
CA PRO A 286 52.58 33.72 -2.69
C PRO A 286 53.61 34.68 -3.35
#